data_AF-A0A7C3GH86-F1
#
_entry.id   AF-A0A7C3GH86-F1
#
_cell.length_a   1.000
_cell.length_b   1.000
_cell.length_c   1.000
_cell.angle_alpha   90.00
_cell.angle_beta   90.00
_cell.angle_gamma   90.00
#
_symmetry.space_group_name_H-M   'P 1'
#
loop_
_entity.id
_entity.type
_entity.pdbx_description
1 polymer ?
#
loop_
_entity_poly.entity_id
_entity_poly.type
_entity_poly.pdbx_seq_one_letter_code
_entity_poly.pdbx_strand_id
1 'polypeptide(L)'
;FVYITCYTLLAGSLGFLLLNFPPAKIFMGDVGSTFIGFTFATLAIIAARYDESHISFFVIPLLLFNVIYDVIFTLIRRKLNGERLTQAHRTHLYQLMNQIGYSHMEVSLTHYCMVFLQGLGALWMVQIAGSERFYIFIPYLFVQLLYTKLIIKKANIMKIIK
;
A
#
# COMPACT_ATOMS: atom_id res chain seq x y z
N PHE A 1 24.37 0.92 7.35
CA PHE A 1 23.54 1.95 6.70
C PHE A 1 22.08 1.51 6.60
N VAL A 2 21.74 0.52 5.76
CA VAL A 2 20.35 0.04 5.53
C VAL A 2 19.57 -0.20 6.83
N TYR A 3 20.11 -1.02 7.74
CA TYR A 3 19.44 -1.32 9.02
C TYR A 3 19.19 -0.08 9.89
N ILE A 4 20.18 0.81 9.97
CA ILE A 4 20.07 2.07 10.74
C ILE A 4 18.94 2.92 10.17
N THR A 5 18.91 3.11 8.84
CA THR A 5 17.84 3.85 8.16
C THR A 5 16.46 3.24 8.44
N CYS A 6 16.33 1.91 8.37
CA CYS A 6 15.07 1.23 8.68
C CYS A 6 14.62 1.44 10.13
N TYR A 7 15.53 1.33 11.11
CA TYR A 7 15.20 1.56 12.52
C TYR A 7 14.84 3.01 12.81
N THR A 8 15.54 3.97 12.22
CA THR A 8 15.21 5.40 12.35
C THR A 8 13.85 5.73 11.74
N LEU A 9 13.55 5.19 10.54
CA LEU A 9 12.24 5.33 9.93
C LEU A 9 11.14 4.71 10.78
N LEU A 10 11.36 3.53 11.34
CA LEU A 10 10.41 2.86 12.24
C LEU A 10 10.15 3.71 13.48
N ALA A 11 11.19 4.17 14.17
CA ALA A 11 11.05 5.00 15.37
C ALA A 11 10.29 6.31 15.09
N GLY A 12 10.64 7.01 14.00
CA GLY A 12 9.94 8.23 13.58
C GLY A 12 8.48 7.98 13.19
N SER A 13 8.22 6.89 12.47
CA SER A 13 6.86 6.50 12.05
C SER A 13 6.00 6.08 13.23
N LEU A 14 6.56 5.40 14.24
CA LEU A 14 5.86 5.07 15.48
C LEU A 14 5.50 6.32 16.27
N GLY A 15 6.41 7.29 16.39
CA GLY A 15 6.12 8.58 17.02
C GLY A 15 5.01 9.34 16.29
N PHE A 16 5.06 9.37 14.95
CA PHE A 16 3.99 9.93 14.13
C PHE A 16 2.65 9.20 14.31
N LEU A 17 2.68 7.86 14.32
CA LEU A 17 1.48 7.02 14.46
C LEU A 17 0.74 7.32 15.77
N LEU A 18 1.44 7.51 16.89
CA LEU A 18 0.79 7.86 18.17
C LEU A 18 -0.01 9.17 18.10
N LEU A 19 0.40 10.11 17.26
CA LEU A 19 -0.28 11.40 17.07
C LEU A 19 -1.26 11.39 15.89
N ASN A 20 -1.09 10.49 14.93
CA ASN A 20 -1.91 10.37 13.74
C ASN A 20 -3.02 9.31 13.86
N PHE A 21 -2.92 8.37 14.80
CA PHE A 21 -3.92 7.34 15.01
C PHE A 21 -5.29 7.99 15.30
N PRO A 22 -6.40 7.52 14.69
CA PRO A 22 -7.67 8.22 14.76
C PRO A 22 -8.16 8.42 16.21
N PRO A 23 -8.60 9.64 16.59
CA PRO A 23 -8.65 10.87 15.80
C PRO A 23 -7.27 11.55 15.62
N ALA A 24 -6.89 11.83 14.37
CA ALA A 24 -5.57 12.36 14.02
C ALA A 24 -5.37 13.80 14.52
N LYS A 25 -4.24 14.06 15.19
CA LYS A 25 -3.82 15.40 15.66
C LYS A 25 -2.88 16.10 14.70
N ILE A 26 -2.10 15.33 13.93
CA ILE A 26 -1.18 15.82 12.91
C ILE A 26 -1.36 15.03 11.62
N PHE A 27 -1.09 15.66 10.49
CA PHE A 27 -1.09 15.02 9.17
C PHE A 27 0.33 14.86 8.65
N MET A 28 0.59 13.77 7.92
CA MET A 28 1.92 13.50 7.34
C MET A 28 2.31 14.54 6.28
N GLY A 29 1.32 15.03 5.52
CA GLY A 29 1.53 15.91 4.38
C GLY A 29 2.35 15.29 3.24
N ASP A 30 2.61 16.10 2.23
CA ASP A 30 3.39 15.66 1.07
C ASP A 30 4.87 15.46 1.44
N VAL A 31 5.39 16.28 2.35
CA VAL A 31 6.80 16.19 2.81
C VAL A 31 7.10 14.82 3.42
N GLY A 32 6.27 14.34 4.37
CA GLY A 32 6.51 13.06 5.02
C GLY A 32 6.28 11.86 4.09
N SER A 33 5.20 11.90 3.30
CA SER A 33 4.82 10.78 2.43
C SER A 33 5.80 10.59 1.27
N THR A 34 6.21 11.66 0.60
CA THR A 34 7.20 11.60 -0.48
C THR A 34 8.58 11.19 0.04
N PHE A 35 9.00 11.70 1.20
CA PHE A 35 10.26 11.31 1.85
C PHE A 35 10.31 9.80 2.15
N ILE A 36 9.26 9.26 2.77
CA ILE A 36 9.17 7.83 3.09
C ILE A 36 9.17 7.00 1.81
N GLY A 37 8.36 7.35 0.81
CA GLY A 37 8.31 6.66 -0.48
C GLY A 37 9.64 6.65 -1.20
N PHE A 38 10.32 7.80 -1.28
CA PHE A 38 11.66 7.92 -1.86
C PHE A 38 12.69 7.08 -1.11
N THR A 39 12.63 7.07 0.23
CA THR A 39 13.56 6.29 1.05
C THR A 39 13.34 4.79 0.81
N PHE A 40 12.10 4.30 0.77
CA PHE A 40 11.80 2.90 0.44
C PHE A 40 12.30 2.51 -0.96
N ALA A 41 12.10 3.36 -1.97
CA ALA A 41 12.60 3.12 -3.32
C ALA A 41 14.14 3.06 -3.36
N THR A 42 14.81 3.97 -2.66
CA THR A 42 16.28 4.00 -2.56
C THR A 42 16.81 2.76 -1.83
N LEU A 43 16.17 2.35 -0.73
CA LEU A 43 16.53 1.14 0.00
C LEU A 43 16.35 -0.12 -0.87
N ALA A 44 15.31 -0.18 -1.71
CA ALA A 44 15.12 -1.30 -2.65
C ALA A 44 16.32 -1.44 -3.60
N ILE A 45 16.77 -0.33 -4.20
CA ILE A 45 17.89 -0.30 -5.14
C ILE A 45 19.21 -0.65 -4.45
N ILE A 46 19.47 -0.05 -3.27
CA ILE A 46 20.69 -0.32 -2.51
C ILE A 46 20.73 -1.79 -2.08
N ALA A 47 19.65 -2.31 -1.51
CA ALA A 47 19.59 -3.69 -1.04
C ALA A 47 19.77 -4.69 -2.20
N ALA A 48 19.18 -4.41 -3.38
CA ALA A 48 19.36 -5.25 -4.56
C ALA A 48 20.81 -5.35 -5.05
N ARG A 49 21.67 -4.35 -4.77
CA ARG A 49 23.10 -4.40 -5.14
C ARG A 49 23.94 -5.32 -4.27
N TYR A 50 23.53 -5.54 -3.03
CA TYR A 50 24.26 -6.37 -2.05
C TYR A 50 23.70 -7.80 -1.95
N ASP A 51 22.64 -8.07 -2.70
CA ASP A 51 21.89 -9.31 -2.63
C ASP A 51 22.07 -10.08 -3.95
N GLU A 52 23.03 -11.00 -3.98
CA GLU A 52 23.27 -11.87 -5.14
C GLU A 52 22.01 -12.67 -5.52
N SER A 53 21.15 -12.95 -4.55
CA SER A 53 19.92 -13.69 -4.76
C SER A 53 18.74 -12.84 -5.23
N HIS A 54 18.86 -11.50 -5.30
CA HIS A 54 17.83 -10.57 -5.75
C HIS A 54 16.51 -10.62 -4.96
N ILE A 55 16.49 -11.11 -3.72
CA ILE A 55 15.31 -11.10 -2.81
C ILE A 55 14.80 -9.67 -2.64
N SER A 56 15.75 -8.75 -2.41
CA SER A 56 15.52 -7.36 -2.05
C SER A 56 14.69 -6.60 -3.08
N PHE A 57 14.72 -7.02 -4.35
CA PHE A 57 13.90 -6.44 -5.41
C PHE A 57 12.40 -6.70 -5.23
N PHE A 58 12.02 -7.85 -4.66
CA PHE A 58 10.61 -8.23 -4.49
C PHE A 58 10.01 -7.77 -3.16
N VAL A 59 10.85 -7.57 -2.13
CA VAL A 59 10.40 -7.21 -0.78
C VAL A 59 9.68 -5.86 -0.77
N ILE A 60 10.30 -4.80 -1.32
CA ILE A 60 9.69 -3.47 -1.28
C ILE A 60 8.39 -3.38 -2.09
N PRO A 61 8.30 -3.90 -3.33
CA PRO A 61 7.03 -4.00 -4.04
C PRO A 61 5.95 -4.79 -3.29
N LEU A 62 6.31 -5.86 -2.55
CA LEU A 62 5.36 -6.60 -1.74
C LEU A 62 4.82 -5.76 -0.57
N LEU A 63 5.69 -5.06 0.14
CA LEU A 63 5.30 -4.18 1.26
C LEU A 63 4.43 -2.99 0.82
N LEU A 64 4.62 -2.51 -0.41
CA LEU A 64 3.86 -1.41 -1.00
C LEU A 64 2.70 -1.88 -1.90
N PHE A 65 2.45 -3.19 -1.97
CA PHE A 65 1.56 -3.79 -2.95
C PHE A 65 0.14 -3.21 -2.91
N ASN A 66 -0.38 -2.93 -1.71
CA ASN A 66 -1.72 -2.34 -1.55
C ASN A 66 -1.84 -0.97 -2.23
N VAL A 67 -0.83 -0.12 -2.05
CA VAL A 67 -0.82 1.25 -2.58
C VAL A 67 -0.63 1.23 -4.08
N ILE A 68 0.32 0.42 -4.57
CA ILE A 68 0.58 0.24 -6.00
C ILE A 68 -0.67 -0.29 -6.69
N TYR A 69 -1.32 -1.31 -6.12
CA TYR A 69 -2.54 -1.89 -6.63
C TYR A 69 -3.67 -0.86 -6.72
N ASP A 70 -3.96 -0.10 -5.65
CA ASP A 70 -5.05 0.87 -5.64
C ASP A 70 -4.85 2.00 -6.67
N VAL A 71 -3.61 2.51 -6.79
CA VAL A 71 -3.27 3.51 -7.81
C VAL A 71 -3.49 2.95 -9.22
N ILE A 72 -2.95 1.76 -9.53
CA ILE A 72 -3.10 1.13 -10.85
C ILE A 72 -4.57 0.87 -11.16
N PHE A 73 -5.29 0.23 -10.24
CA PHE A 73 -6.70 -0.09 -10.40
C PHE A 73 -7.54 1.17 -10.63
N THR A 74 -7.34 2.19 -9.79
CA THR A 74 -8.11 3.43 -9.87
C THR A 74 -7.86 4.17 -11.18
N LEU A 75 -6.60 4.28 -11.62
CA LEU A 75 -6.27 4.91 -12.89
C LEU A 75 -6.82 4.14 -14.09
N ILE A 76 -6.75 2.81 -14.08
CA ILE A 76 -7.34 1.97 -15.14
C ILE A 76 -8.85 2.16 -15.19
N ARG A 77 -9.57 2.06 -14.06
CA ARG A 77 -11.02 2.25 -14.01
C ARG A 77 -11.43 3.63 -14.54
N ARG A 78 -10.74 4.69 -14.09
CA ARG A 78 -11.00 6.07 -14.54
C ARG A 78 -10.79 6.22 -16.04
N LYS A 79 -9.70 5.64 -16.57
CA LYS A 79 -9.44 5.64 -18.02
C LYS A 79 -10.54 4.93 -18.80
N LEU A 80 -11.00 3.77 -18.33
CA LEU A 80 -12.09 3.00 -18.96
C LEU A 80 -13.43 3.75 -18.91
N ASN A 81 -13.67 4.54 -17.87
CA ASN A 81 -14.84 5.42 -17.73
C ASN A 81 -14.73 6.74 -18.51
N GLY A 82 -13.66 6.95 -19.29
CA GLY A 82 -13.44 8.17 -20.07
C GLY A 82 -13.12 9.40 -19.22
N GLU A 83 -12.72 9.22 -17.96
CA GLU A 83 -12.36 10.32 -17.07
C GLU A 83 -10.95 10.86 -17.38
N ARG A 84 -10.75 12.17 -17.16
CA ARG A 84 -9.42 12.79 -17.28
C ARG A 84 -8.54 12.41 -16.10
N LEU A 85 -7.46 11.67 -16.35
CA LEU A 85 -6.55 11.18 -15.31
C LEU A 85 -5.85 12.29 -14.51
N THR A 86 -5.63 13.46 -15.12
CA THR A 86 -4.99 14.61 -14.46
C THR A 86 -5.93 15.40 -13.55
N GLN A 87 -7.24 15.17 -13.63
CA GLN A 87 -8.20 15.83 -12.75
C GLN A 87 -8.20 15.18 -11.38
N ALA A 88 -8.21 16.02 -10.35
CA ALA A 88 -8.36 15.61 -8.95
C ALA A 88 -9.62 14.75 -8.78
N HIS A 89 -9.49 13.69 -7.99
CA HIS A 89 -10.56 12.72 -7.74
C HIS A 89 -10.48 12.17 -6.32
N ARG A 90 -11.57 11.54 -5.87
CA ARG A 90 -11.68 10.90 -4.56
C ARG A 90 -12.16 9.46 -4.66
N THR A 91 -11.63 8.73 -5.63
CA THR A 91 -12.17 7.43 -6.04
C THR A 91 -11.19 6.28 -5.84
N HIS A 92 -10.12 6.50 -5.06
CA HIS A 92 -9.28 5.42 -4.56
C HIS A 92 -10.09 4.50 -3.65
N LEU A 93 -9.72 3.22 -3.58
CA LEU A 93 -10.50 2.21 -2.87
C LEU A 93 -10.67 2.57 -1.39
N TYR A 94 -9.63 3.08 -0.72
CA TYR A 94 -9.74 3.52 0.67
C TYR A 94 -10.69 4.73 0.84
N GLN A 95 -10.74 5.64 -0.14
CA GLN A 95 -11.65 6.79 -0.14
C GLN A 95 -13.09 6.36 -0.40
N LEU A 96 -13.29 5.39 -1.31
CA LEU A 96 -14.58 4.80 -1.57
C LEU A 96 -15.09 4.03 -0.36
N MET A 97 -14.20 3.32 0.36
CA MET A 97 -14.54 2.63 1.60
C MET A 97 -15.08 3.61 2.67
N ASN A 98 -14.46 4.78 2.83
CA ASN A 98 -15.02 5.82 3.70
C ASN A 98 -16.39 6.34 3.18
N GLN A 99 -16.51 6.60 1.88
CA GLN A 99 -17.74 7.14 1.29
C GLN A 99 -18.94 6.17 1.33
N ILE A 100 -18.70 4.85 1.34
CA ILE A 100 -19.77 3.84 1.52
C ILE A 100 -20.16 3.62 2.99
N GLY A 101 -19.61 4.42 3.93
CA GLY A 101 -20.05 4.48 5.33
C GLY A 101 -19.13 3.84 6.36
N TYR A 102 -17.95 3.31 5.97
CA TYR A 102 -16.97 2.85 6.96
C TYR A 102 -16.28 4.06 7.61
N SER A 103 -16.01 3.96 8.90
CA SER A 103 -15.26 4.97 9.66
C SER A 103 -13.79 4.99 9.25
N HIS A 104 -13.12 6.14 9.46
CA HIS A 104 -11.69 6.27 9.23
C HIS A 104 -10.86 5.24 10.01
N MET A 105 -11.33 4.83 11.19
CA MET A 105 -10.69 3.78 11.99
C MET A 105 -10.76 2.43 11.29
N GLU A 106 -11.94 2.02 10.81
CA GLU A 106 -12.13 0.74 10.12
C GLU A 106 -11.30 0.66 8.84
N VAL A 107 -11.24 1.75 8.06
CA VAL A 107 -10.40 1.83 6.86
C VAL A 107 -8.92 1.69 7.23
N SER A 108 -8.47 2.39 8.27
CA SER A 108 -7.07 2.34 8.72
C SER A 108 -6.67 0.95 9.19
N LEU A 109 -7.48 0.33 10.05
CA LEU A 109 -7.26 -1.03 10.55
C LEU A 109 -7.22 -2.06 9.42
N THR A 110 -8.10 -1.94 8.43
CA THR A 110 -8.10 -2.81 7.25
C THR A 110 -6.76 -2.75 6.52
N HIS A 111 -6.23 -1.55 6.29
CA HIS A 111 -4.94 -1.39 5.62
C HIS A 111 -3.77 -1.84 6.50
N TYR A 112 -3.82 -1.62 7.82
CA TYR A 112 -2.82 -2.15 8.74
C TYR A 112 -2.78 -3.68 8.73
N CYS A 113 -3.94 -4.35 8.73
CA CYS A 113 -3.99 -5.80 8.59
C CYS A 113 -3.37 -6.27 7.28
N MET A 114 -3.70 -5.63 6.15
CA MET A 114 -3.12 -5.99 4.84
C MET A 114 -1.59 -5.81 4.81
N VAL A 115 -1.08 -4.68 5.30
CA VAL A 115 0.37 -4.39 5.35
C VAL A 115 1.09 -5.31 6.33
N PHE A 116 0.48 -5.62 7.48
CA PHE A 116 1.04 -6.57 8.44
C PHE A 116 1.19 -7.97 7.82
N LEU A 117 0.17 -8.46 7.12
CA LEU A 117 0.22 -9.73 6.40
C LEU A 117 1.27 -9.73 5.28
N GLN A 118 1.48 -8.59 4.61
CA GLN A 118 2.56 -8.44 3.63
C GLN A 118 3.94 -8.46 4.27
N GLY A 119 4.08 -7.88 5.48
CA GLY A 119 5.30 -8.00 6.29
C GLY A 119 5.63 -9.46 6.62
N LEU A 120 4.64 -10.25 7.03
CA LEU A 120 4.81 -11.69 7.25
C LEU A 120 5.18 -12.42 5.94
N GLY A 121 4.57 -12.05 4.82
CA GLY A 121 4.94 -12.57 3.50
C GLY A 121 6.38 -12.25 3.13
N ALA A 122 6.82 -11.01 3.36
CA ALA A 122 8.19 -10.60 3.09
C ALA A 122 9.20 -11.39 3.92
N LEU A 123 8.88 -11.71 5.18
CA LEU A 123 9.71 -12.60 6.00
C LEU A 123 9.74 -14.03 5.46
N TRP A 124 8.59 -14.55 5.03
CA TRP A 124 8.51 -15.90 4.45
C TRP A 124 9.23 -16.00 3.10
N MET A 125 9.25 -14.93 2.31
CA MET A 125 9.93 -14.85 1.01
C MET A 125 11.42 -15.22 1.09
N VAL A 126 12.07 -14.98 2.24
CA VAL A 126 13.48 -15.35 2.47
C VAL A 126 13.72 -16.85 2.29
N GLN A 127 12.72 -17.69 2.55
CA GLN A 127 12.81 -19.14 2.42
C GLN A 127 12.56 -19.65 0.98
N ILE A 128 12.15 -18.76 0.07
CA ILE A 128 11.83 -19.11 -1.31
C ILE A 128 13.03 -18.80 -2.20
N ALA A 129 13.46 -19.76 -3.01
CA ALA A 129 14.59 -19.61 -3.92
C ALA A 129 14.17 -19.05 -5.28
N GLY A 130 15.01 -18.19 -5.86
CA GLY A 130 14.92 -17.79 -7.27
C GLY A 130 13.65 -17.05 -7.68
N SER A 131 13.17 -17.33 -8.90
CA SER A 131 12.00 -16.71 -9.55
C SER A 131 10.66 -17.07 -8.92
N GLU A 132 10.61 -18.18 -8.16
CA GLU A 132 9.39 -18.67 -7.48
C GLU A 132 8.83 -17.66 -6.47
N ARG A 133 9.65 -16.68 -6.04
CA ARG A 133 9.21 -15.57 -5.17
C ARG A 133 8.06 -14.78 -5.75
N PHE A 134 7.89 -14.74 -7.08
CA PHE A 134 6.75 -14.07 -7.71
C PHE A 134 5.41 -14.66 -7.26
N TYR A 135 5.35 -15.97 -6.99
CA TYR A 135 4.12 -16.64 -6.56
C TYR A 135 3.61 -16.15 -5.20
N ILE A 136 4.46 -15.53 -4.37
CA ILE A 136 4.03 -14.98 -3.08
C ILE A 136 3.01 -13.85 -3.25
N PHE A 137 2.98 -13.17 -4.40
CA PHE A 137 2.04 -12.07 -4.67
C PHE A 137 0.62 -12.57 -4.91
N ILE A 138 0.43 -13.84 -5.30
CA ILE A 138 -0.88 -14.42 -5.64
C ILE A 138 -1.91 -14.27 -4.50
N PRO A 139 -1.64 -14.70 -3.25
CA PRO A 139 -2.61 -14.56 -2.16
C PRO A 139 -2.97 -13.08 -1.90
N TYR A 140 -2.00 -12.17 -1.97
CA TYR A 140 -2.27 -10.74 -1.78
C TYR A 140 -3.07 -10.14 -2.93
N LEU A 141 -2.81 -10.55 -4.17
CA LEU A 141 -3.61 -10.17 -5.32
C LEU A 141 -5.05 -10.66 -5.18
N PHE A 142 -5.25 -11.90 -4.74
CA PHE A 142 -6.58 -12.44 -4.49
C PHE A 142 -7.34 -11.62 -3.44
N VAL A 143 -6.70 -11.30 -2.31
CA VAL A 143 -7.28 -10.44 -1.27
C VAL A 143 -7.62 -9.05 -1.83
N GLN A 144 -6.75 -8.47 -2.66
CA GLN A 144 -6.98 -7.16 -3.27
C GLN A 144 -8.14 -7.17 -4.27
N LEU A 145 -8.27 -8.22 -5.08
CA LEU A 145 -9.39 -8.39 -6.00
C LEU A 145 -10.71 -8.56 -5.24
N LEU A 146 -10.71 -9.32 -4.15
CA LEU A 146 -11.90 -9.47 -3.29
C LEU A 146 -12.28 -8.13 -2.65
N TYR A 147 -11.31 -7.43 -2.05
CA TYR A 147 -11.50 -6.10 -1.47
C TYR A 147 -12.10 -5.13 -2.50
N THR A 148 -11.49 -5.04 -3.69
CA THR A 148 -11.96 -4.22 -4.81
C THR A 148 -13.39 -4.56 -5.19
N LYS A 149 -13.70 -5.83 -5.40
CA LYS A 149 -15.04 -6.30 -5.78
C LYS A 149 -16.09 -5.88 -4.76
N LEU A 150 -15.80 -6.00 -3.46
CA LEU A 150 -16.71 -5.63 -2.39
C LEU A 150 -16.95 -4.11 -2.35
N ILE A 151 -15.89 -3.31 -2.41
CA ILE A 151 -15.97 -1.85 -2.35
C ILE A 151 -16.67 -1.29 -3.58
N ILE A 152 -16.31 -1.73 -4.79
CA ILE A 152 -16.92 -1.25 -6.04
C ILE A 152 -18.39 -1.65 -6.13
N LYS A 153 -18.74 -2.88 -5.75
CA LYS A 153 -20.14 -3.31 -5.71
C LYS A 153 -20.99 -2.39 -4.82
N LYS A 154 -20.52 -2.09 -3.61
CA LYS A 154 -21.23 -1.18 -2.69
C LYS A 154 -21.28 0.25 -3.23
N ALA A 155 -20.16 0.76 -3.76
CA ALA A 155 -20.08 2.10 -4.32
C ALA A 155 -21.05 2.31 -5.50
N ASN A 156 -21.21 1.29 -6.36
CA ASN A 156 -22.18 1.31 -7.46
C ASN A 156 -23.63 1.29 -6.96
N ILE A 157 -23.95 0.45 -5.96
CA ILE A 157 -25.29 0.40 -5.36
C ILE A 157 -25.67 1.77 -4.77
N MET A 158 -24.71 2.45 -4.15
CA MET A 158 -24.88 3.78 -3.56
C MET A 158 -24.73 4.92 -4.57
N LYS A 159 -24.47 4.64 -5.86
CA LYS A 159 -24.28 5.61 -6.94
C LYS A 159 -23.18 6.65 -6.66
N ILE A 160 -22.12 6.25 -5.95
CA ILE A 160 -20.96 7.11 -5.63
C ILE A 160 -20.06 7.28 -6.86
N ILE A 161 -19.95 6.24 -7.67
CA ILE A 161 -19.17 6.20 -8.90
C ILE A 161 -20.09 5.84 -10.08
N LYS A 162 -19.68 6.26 -11.28
CA LYS A 162 -20.38 5.98 -12.54
C LYS A 162 -20.09 4.56 -13.03
#